data_AF-A0A2M8S8D7-F1
#
_entry.id   AF-A0A2M8S8D7-F1
#
_cell.length_a   1.000
_cell.length_b   1.000
_cell.length_c   1.000
_cell.angle_alpha   90.00
_cell.angle_beta   90.00
_cell.angle_gamma   90.00
#
_symmetry.space_group_name_H-M   'P 1'
#
loop_
_entity.id
_entity.type
_entity.pdbx_description
1 polymer ?
#
loop_
_entity_poly.entity_id
_entity_poly.type
_entity_poly.pdbx_seq_one_letter_code
_entity_poly.pdbx_strand_id
1 'polypeptide(L)' 'KGTFGVAKAVAESGAVSIIGGGESVAAIQQSGLADKITHISTGGGASLEMLEGLVLPGVAALQDK' A
#
# COMPACT_ATOMS: atom_id res chain seq x y z
N LYS A 1 -17.61 12.74 -2.13
CA LYS A 1 -16.74 11.95 -3.05
C LYS A 1 -15.26 12.20 -2.68
N GLY A 2 -14.81 11.67 -1.53
CA GLY A 2 -13.43 11.88 -1.02
C GLY A 2 -12.57 10.64 -1.23
N THR A 3 -12.18 9.97 -0.14
CA THR A 3 -11.38 8.74 -0.14
C THR A 3 -11.88 7.67 -1.13
N PHE A 4 -13.18 7.40 -1.17
CA PHE A 4 -13.75 6.43 -2.12
C PHE A 4 -13.63 6.86 -3.60
N GLY A 5 -13.57 8.17 -3.86
CA GLY A 5 -13.31 8.70 -5.20
C GLY A 5 -11.86 8.45 -5.62
N VAL A 6 -10.92 8.67 -4.70
CA VAL A 6 -9.49 8.36 -4.93
C VAL A 6 -9.29 6.86 -5.11
N ALA A 7 -9.90 6.02 -4.25
CA ALA A 7 -9.88 4.58 -4.37
C ALA A 7 -10.34 4.10 -5.76
N LYS A 8 -11.45 4.66 -6.26
CA LYS A 8 -11.95 4.37 -7.59
C LYS A 8 -10.98 4.81 -8.69
N ALA A 9 -10.44 6.03 -8.61
CA ALA A 9 -9.50 6.54 -9.59
C ALA A 9 -8.21 5.71 -9.67
N VAL A 10 -7.69 5.26 -8.52
CA VAL A 10 -6.51 4.39 -8.47
C VAL A 10 -6.83 3.00 -9.03
N ALA A 11 -7.98 2.42 -8.67
CA ALA A 11 -8.40 1.10 -9.17
C ALA A 11 -8.73 1.08 -10.68
N GLU A 12 -9.10 2.22 -11.26
CA GLU A 12 -9.35 2.37 -12.71
C GLU A 12 -8.10 2.83 -13.48
N SER A 13 -7.00 3.11 -12.77
CA SER A 13 -5.72 3.46 -13.38
C SER A 13 -5.11 2.25 -14.08
N GLY A 14 -4.45 2.47 -15.23
CA GLY A 14 -3.59 1.47 -15.87
C GLY A 14 -2.20 1.36 -15.26
N ALA A 15 -1.91 2.11 -14.19
CA ALA A 15 -0.62 2.10 -13.51
C ALA A 15 -0.48 0.95 -12.51
N VAL A 16 0.77 0.62 -12.17
CA VAL A 16 1.07 -0.22 -10.99
C VAL A 16 0.62 0.55 -9.74
N SER A 17 -0.32 -0.03 -9.00
CA SER A 17 -0.90 0.57 -7.80
C SER A 17 -0.41 -0.14 -6.53
N ILE A 18 0.20 0.62 -5.64
CA ILE A 18 0.63 0.13 -4.33
C ILE A 18 -0.15 0.91 -3.27
N ILE A 19 -0.89 0.20 -2.43
CA ILE A 19 -1.63 0.77 -1.31
C ILE A 19 -0.92 0.40 -0.01
N GLY A 20 -0.53 1.41 0.77
CA GLY A 20 0.09 1.27 2.08
C GLY A 20 -0.64 2.11 3.12
N GLY A 21 -0.50 1.73 4.40
CA GLY A 21 -1.20 2.37 5.53
C GLY A 21 -2.55 1.73 5.84
N GLY A 22 -2.79 1.41 7.11
CA GLY A 22 -3.96 0.62 7.53
C GLY A 22 -5.31 1.24 7.13
N GLU A 23 -5.43 2.56 7.23
CA GLU A 23 -6.66 3.28 6.89
C GLU A 23 -6.95 3.27 5.38
N SER A 24 -5.92 3.42 4.54
CA SER A 24 -6.06 3.33 3.08
C SER A 24 -6.41 1.91 2.64
N VAL A 25 -5.80 0.89 3.27
CA VAL A 25 -6.14 -0.52 3.03
C VAL A 25 -7.60 -0.79 3.42
N ALA A 26 -8.06 -0.30 4.57
CA ALA A 26 -9.44 -0.46 5.01
C ALA A 26 -10.42 0.21 4.05
N ALA A 27 -10.11 1.41 3.56
CA ALA A 27 -10.96 2.13 2.60
C ALA A 27 -11.08 1.37 1.26
N ILE A 28 -9.98 0.79 0.76
CA ILE A 28 -9.99 -0.02 -0.46
C ILE A 28 -10.83 -1.28 -0.27
N GLN A 29 -10.69 -1.98 0.87
CA GLN A 29 -11.51 -3.16 1.16
C GLN A 29 -12.99 -2.83 1.27
N GLN A 30 -13.36 -1.78 2.01
CA GLN A 30 -14.75 -1.33 2.14
C GLN A 30 -15.35 -0.87 0.80
N SER A 31 -14.51 -0.39 -0.13
CA SER A 31 -14.95 0.00 -1.47
C SER A 31 -15.20 -1.19 -2.41
N GLY A 32 -14.79 -2.40 -2.04
CA GLY A 32 -14.88 -3.59 -2.90
C GLY A 32 -13.93 -3.56 -4.10
N LEU A 33 -12.87 -2.74 -4.05
CA LEU A 33 -11.92 -2.54 -5.16
C LEU A 33 -10.57 -3.24 -4.94
N ALA A 34 -10.43 -4.03 -3.86
CA ALA A 34 -9.15 -4.65 -3.49
C ALA A 34 -8.54 -5.49 -4.63
N ASP A 35 -9.36 -6.25 -5.36
CA ASP A 35 -8.90 -7.11 -6.46
C ASP A 35 -8.36 -6.33 -7.67
N LYS A 36 -8.60 -5.02 -7.72
CA LYS A 36 -8.12 -4.14 -8.80
C LYS A 36 -6.81 -3.42 -8.46
N ILE A 37 -6.27 -3.64 -7.27
CA ILE A 37 -5.01 -3.05 -6.81
C ILE A 37 -3.87 -4.02 -7.07
N THR A 38 -2.73 -3.52 -7.58
CA THR A 38 -1.58 -4.38 -7.92
C THR A 38 -0.91 -4.96 -6.69
N HIS A 39 -0.75 -4.16 -5.63
CA HIS A 39 -0.21 -4.62 -4.36
C HIS A 39 -0.83 -3.88 -3.18
N ILE A 40 -1.25 -4.65 -2.17
CA ILE A 40 -1.75 -4.14 -0.90
C ILE A 40 -0.73 -4.51 0.17
N SER A 41 -0.02 -3.51 0.71
CA SER A 41 0.96 -3.74 1.75
C SER A 41 0.29 -3.96 3.11
N THR A 42 0.74 -4.98 3.83
CA THR A 42 0.38 -5.27 5.22
C THR A 42 1.41 -4.75 6.22
N GLY A 43 2.51 -4.12 5.76
CA GLY A 43 3.61 -3.66 6.61
C GLY A 43 3.29 -2.42 7.45
N GLY A 44 2.13 -1.78 7.26
CA GLY A 44 1.72 -0.62 8.03
C GLY A 44 2.77 0.50 8.01
N GLY A 45 3.25 0.90 9.18
CA GLY A 45 4.32 1.90 9.33
C GLY A 45 5.64 1.50 8.68
N ALA A 46 6.02 0.22 8.72
CA ALA A 46 7.27 -0.25 8.11
C ALA A 46 7.30 -0.02 6.59
N SER A 47 6.14 -0.05 5.92
CA SER A 47 6.06 0.30 4.49
C SER A 47 6.28 1.78 4.22
N LEU A 48 5.86 2.66 5.14
CA LEU A 48 6.14 4.09 5.04
C LEU A 48 7.61 4.38 5.30
N GLU A 49 8.19 3.80 6.37
CA GLU A 49 9.62 3.90 6.68
C GLU A 49 10.49 3.40 5.50
N MET A 50 10.08 2.32 4.84
CA MET A 50 10.73 1.85 3.61
C MET A 50 10.66 2.87 2.47
N LEU A 51 9.50 3.49 2.25
CA LEU A 51 9.31 4.51 1.21
C LEU A 51 10.05 5.82 1.53
N GLU A 52 10.28 6.11 2.81
CA GLU A 52 11.14 7.20 3.28
C GLU A 52 12.63 6.91 3.07
N GLY A 53 12.99 5.68 2.66
CA GLY A 53 14.38 5.26 2.41
C GLY A 53 15.13 4.85 3.67
N LEU A 54 14.43 4.61 4.78
CA LEU A 54 15.04 4.17 6.02
C LEU A 54 15.47 2.70 5.92
N VAL A 55 16.58 2.38 6.60
CA VAL A 55 17.01 0.99 6.75
C VAL A 55 16.09 0.30 7.74
N LEU A 56 15.29 -0.64 7.25
CA LEU A 56 14.47 -1.49 8.12
C LEU A 56 15.36 -2.55 8.79
N PRO A 57 15.51 -2.56 10.13
CA PRO A 57 16.45 -3.46 10.81
C PRO A 57 16.17 -4.95 10.53
N GLY A 58 14.89 -5.33 10.48
CA GLY A 58 14.48 -6.71 10.18
C GLY A 58 14.80 -7.15 8.75
N VAL A 59 14.81 -6.21 7.79
CA VAL A 59 15.22 -6.51 6.40
C VAL A 59 16.74 -6.55 6.31
N ALA A 60 17.45 -5.61 6.94
CA ALA A 60 18.90 -5.56 6.95
C ALA A 60 19.53 -6.84 7.54
N ALA A 61 18.94 -7.38 8.61
CA ALA A 61 19.37 -8.64 9.21
C ALA A 61 19.23 -9.86 8.27
N LEU A 62 18.47 -9.74 7.18
CA LEU A 62 18.26 -10.80 6.18
C LEU A 62 19.02 -10.55 4.88
N GLN A 63 19.74 -9.42 4.74
CA GLN A 63 20.48 -9.07 3.52
C GLN A 63 21.78 -9.85 3.33
N ASP A 64 22.20 -10.63 4.33
CA ASP A 64 23.31 -11.58 4.19
C ASP A 64 22.87 -12.79 3.36
N LYS A 65 23.05 -12.69 2.04
CA LYS A 65 22.90 -13.84 1.13
C LYS A 65 23.87 -13.79 -0.04
#